data_AF-A0A1I6I672-F1
#
_entry.id   AF-A0A1I6I672-F1
#
_cell.length_a   1.000
_cell.length_b   1.000
_cell.length_c   1.000
_cell.angle_alpha   90.00
_cell.angle_beta   90.00
_cell.angle_gamma   90.00
#
_symmetry.space_group_name_H-M   'P 1'
#
loop_
_entity.id
_entity.type
_entity.pdbx_description
1 polymer ?
#
loop_
_entity_poly.entity_id
_entity_poly.type
_entity_poly.pdbx_seq_one_letter_code
_entity_poly.pdbx_strand_id
1 'polypeptide(L)'
;MFKQSLRPAAFCIALAITPWVSADCVGGITQAEARQHWNHAQALERSGRTTEAVVAYRQAQGYVCGGSNPVELEAAQMAAPLARDLGRSLEQKGRLLSVDDNGKVAVWGAFDWYETGGHFSDADRVLFAAARANPDDIGLFDRIRQHFIDRTLPSFLTNNRARLQAVGGYTLDRSIYDRVMAMPRQSFENALLAEDRAFDENWLRGFAALEGRRPENPTDIVAIQQAQMAEQTFIRKWPEDLMDRSLSLLEIARQWSLRAAPDPAVHKALVHRLNERAVARGDRLLEAYADTPALLDRAIEFYLRADAADRVATVEKRAEQLGDANLADNRFTLAAEFYRISGNDGKQEEATILGERQLGSQASSMAASYEAQALQLQQMYSNPAMIEAMQKQAEEMMRQLQKSQGQFQQN
;
A
#
# COMPACT_ATOMS: atom_id res chain seq x y z
N MET A 1 -16.32 -8.07 80.82
CA MET A 1 -16.86 -7.01 81.69
C MET A 1 -16.56 -5.67 81.03
N PHE A 2 -17.60 -4.98 80.55
CA PHE A 2 -17.76 -3.54 80.27
C PHE A 2 -18.54 -3.29 78.96
N LYS A 3 -19.80 -2.93 79.17
CA LYS A 3 -20.75 -2.37 78.20
C LYS A 3 -20.46 -0.87 78.07
N GLN A 4 -20.45 -0.34 76.86
CA GLN A 4 -20.77 1.07 76.63
C GLN A 4 -21.69 1.20 75.41
N SER A 5 -22.90 1.67 75.69
CA SER A 5 -23.95 2.04 74.76
C SER A 5 -23.72 3.45 74.23
N LEU A 6 -23.70 3.62 72.92
CA LEU A 6 -23.78 4.93 72.26
C LEU A 6 -25.13 5.03 71.54
N ARG A 7 -25.92 6.04 71.92
CA ARG A 7 -27.18 6.42 71.30
C ARG A 7 -26.90 7.24 70.02
N PRO A 8 -27.62 7.03 68.91
CA PRO A 8 -27.54 7.92 67.76
C PRO A 8 -28.41 9.17 68.00
N ALA A 9 -27.81 10.34 67.82
CA ALA A 9 -28.52 11.61 67.67
C ALA A 9 -28.98 11.75 66.22
N ALA A 10 -30.29 11.83 66.00
CA ALA A 10 -30.88 12.12 64.71
C ALA A 10 -30.71 13.62 64.40
N PHE A 11 -29.89 13.94 63.40
CA PHE A 11 -29.73 15.28 62.86
C PHE A 11 -30.52 15.36 61.55
N CYS A 12 -31.70 15.99 61.57
CA CYS A 12 -32.49 16.27 60.38
C CYS A 12 -31.89 17.49 59.65
N ILE A 13 -31.11 17.25 58.59
CA ILE A 13 -30.71 18.29 57.63
C ILE A 13 -31.82 18.40 56.59
N ALA A 14 -32.58 19.49 56.63
CA ALA A 14 -33.49 19.87 55.55
C ALA A 14 -32.67 20.45 54.39
N LEU A 15 -32.29 19.59 53.44
CA LEU A 15 -31.77 20.00 52.14
C LEU A 15 -32.91 20.63 51.33
N ALA A 16 -32.90 21.95 51.18
CA ALA A 16 -33.69 22.63 50.17
C ALA A 16 -33.14 22.27 48.80
N ILE A 17 -33.72 21.25 48.17
CA ILE A 17 -33.46 20.90 46.78
C ILE A 17 -34.15 21.97 45.92
N THR A 18 -33.39 22.96 45.46
CA THR A 18 -33.85 23.75 44.31
C THR A 18 -33.76 22.83 43.09
N PRO A 19 -34.86 22.61 42.34
CA PRO A 19 -34.76 21.88 41.08
C PRO A 19 -34.01 22.77 40.09
N TRP A 20 -32.70 22.55 39.99
CA TRP A 20 -31.97 22.87 38.77
C TRP A 20 -32.51 21.93 37.71
N VAL A 21 -33.58 22.36 37.04
CA VAL A 21 -33.96 21.80 35.75
C VAL A 21 -32.93 22.32 34.76
N SER A 22 -31.74 21.71 34.74
CA SER A 22 -30.92 21.70 33.54
C SER A 22 -31.73 20.93 32.51
N ALA A 23 -32.44 21.67 31.65
CA ALA A 23 -32.87 21.14 30.36
C ALA A 23 -31.59 20.83 29.58
N ASP A 24 -31.01 19.66 29.85
CA ASP A 24 -29.84 19.10 29.19
C ASP A 24 -30.19 18.76 27.76
N CYS A 25 -30.28 19.81 26.98
CA CYS A 25 -30.37 19.75 25.54
C CYS A 25 -28.93 19.62 25.04
N VAL A 26 -28.35 18.43 25.26
CA VAL A 26 -26.95 18.13 25.00
C VAL A 26 -26.71 18.24 23.50
N GLY A 27 -26.25 19.41 23.04
CA GLY A 27 -25.77 19.64 21.67
C GLY A 27 -26.50 20.69 20.82
N GLY A 28 -27.48 21.43 21.35
CA GLY A 28 -28.14 22.54 20.64
C GLY A 28 -27.59 23.93 21.00
N ILE A 29 -27.80 24.93 20.13
CA ILE A 29 -27.53 26.35 20.44
C ILE A 29 -28.82 27.02 20.97
N THR A 30 -28.68 28.14 21.66
CA THR A 30 -29.80 28.98 22.07
C THR A 30 -30.30 29.84 20.89
N GLN A 31 -31.54 30.35 20.97
CA GLN A 31 -32.04 31.33 19.98
C GLN A 31 -31.18 32.60 19.93
N ALA A 32 -30.59 32.99 21.06
CA ALA A 32 -29.72 34.16 21.16
C ALA A 32 -28.39 33.91 20.42
N GLU A 33 -27.78 32.75 20.60
CA GLU A 33 -26.57 32.34 19.87
C GLU A 33 -26.84 32.23 18.36
N ALA A 34 -27.97 31.64 17.96
CA ALA A 34 -28.35 31.59 16.55
C ALA A 34 -28.41 33.00 15.91
N ARG A 35 -29.04 33.96 16.60
CA ARG A 35 -29.07 35.37 16.16
C ARG A 35 -27.69 36.02 16.17
N GLN A 36 -26.84 35.70 17.14
CA GLN A 36 -25.47 36.20 17.20
C GLN A 36 -24.64 35.70 16.01
N HIS A 37 -24.69 34.41 15.71
CA HIS A 37 -24.01 33.83 14.53
C HIS A 37 -24.52 34.43 13.23
N TRP A 38 -25.84 34.66 13.10
CA TRP A 38 -26.44 35.34 11.96
C TRP A 38 -25.91 36.77 11.77
N ASN A 39 -25.94 37.59 12.83
CA ASN A 39 -25.43 38.96 12.78
C ASN A 39 -23.92 39.00 12.46
N HIS A 40 -23.17 38.05 13.02
CA HIS A 40 -21.74 37.90 12.74
C HIS A 40 -21.48 37.53 11.28
N ALA A 41 -22.25 36.59 10.73
CA ALA A 41 -22.16 36.18 9.33
C ALA A 41 -22.42 37.35 8.37
N GLN A 42 -23.46 38.16 8.63
CA GLN A 42 -23.74 39.35 7.83
C GLN A 42 -22.61 40.39 7.87
N ALA A 43 -21.95 40.54 9.03
CA ALA A 43 -20.81 41.44 9.16
C ALA A 43 -19.60 40.94 8.37
N LEU A 44 -19.32 39.63 8.44
CA LEU A 44 -18.26 38.98 7.67
C LEU A 44 -18.49 39.13 6.17
N GLU A 45 -19.72 38.88 5.70
CA GLU A 45 -20.10 39.01 4.30
C GLU A 45 -19.90 40.45 3.80
N ARG A 46 -20.38 41.46 4.55
CA ARG A 46 -20.19 42.88 4.23
C ARG A 46 -18.71 43.30 4.18
N SER A 47 -17.85 42.60 4.91
CA SER A 47 -16.39 42.81 4.90
C SER A 47 -15.65 42.03 3.81
N GLY A 48 -16.36 41.29 2.95
CA GLY A 48 -15.77 40.46 1.89
C GLY A 48 -15.19 39.12 2.36
N ARG A 49 -15.35 38.77 3.64
CA ARG A 49 -14.86 37.52 4.26
C ARG A 49 -15.82 36.37 3.99
N THR A 50 -15.96 36.03 2.71
CA THR A 50 -17.02 35.13 2.20
C THR A 50 -16.93 33.72 2.80
N THR A 51 -15.72 33.17 2.94
CA THR A 51 -15.49 31.83 3.50
C THR A 51 -16.01 31.76 4.94
N GLU A 52 -15.59 32.71 5.77
CA GLU A 52 -15.98 32.78 7.17
C GLU A 52 -17.47 33.11 7.34
N ALA A 53 -18.02 33.94 6.46
CA ALA A 53 -19.44 34.25 6.45
C ALA A 53 -20.30 32.99 6.24
N VAL A 54 -19.96 32.13 5.28
CA VAL A 54 -20.69 30.86 5.05
C VAL A 54 -20.62 29.95 6.27
N VAL A 55 -19.44 29.82 6.91
CA VAL A 55 -19.28 29.03 8.14
C VAL A 55 -20.15 29.59 9.28
N ALA A 56 -20.17 30.91 9.46
CA ALA A 56 -21.00 31.56 10.47
C ALA A 56 -22.50 31.43 10.18
N TYR A 57 -22.92 31.54 8.91
CA TYR A 57 -24.31 31.23 8.53
C TYR A 57 -24.66 29.77 8.80
N ARG A 58 -23.74 28.82 8.58
CA ARG A 58 -23.97 27.42 8.90
C ARG A 58 -24.14 27.19 10.41
N GLN A 59 -23.38 27.89 11.24
CA GLN A 59 -23.56 27.86 12.70
C GLN A 59 -24.91 28.45 13.11
N ALA A 60 -25.36 29.53 12.46
CA ALA A 60 -26.66 30.14 12.72
C ALA A 60 -27.85 29.21 12.40
N GLN A 61 -27.66 28.21 11.53
CA GLN A 61 -28.65 27.16 11.23
C GLN A 61 -28.71 26.05 12.30
N GLY A 62 -27.91 26.14 13.37
CA GLY A 62 -27.84 25.09 14.40
C GLY A 62 -29.20 24.75 15.02
N TYR A 63 -29.34 23.51 15.49
CA TYR A 63 -30.54 23.07 16.20
C TYR A 63 -30.71 23.88 17.50
N VAL A 64 -31.92 24.40 17.73
CA VAL A 64 -32.23 25.21 18.92
C VAL A 64 -33.09 24.45 19.91
N CYS A 65 -32.73 24.57 21.18
CA CYS A 65 -33.46 23.96 22.28
C CYS A 65 -34.71 24.77 22.66
N GLY A 66 -35.86 24.09 22.76
CA GLY A 66 -37.10 24.70 23.27
C GLY A 66 -37.92 25.52 22.28
N GLY A 67 -37.66 25.40 20.97
CA GLY A 67 -38.48 26.06 19.94
C GLY A 67 -37.84 26.05 18.55
N SER A 68 -38.52 26.67 17.59
CA SER A 68 -37.98 26.85 16.23
C SER A 68 -36.82 27.85 16.23
N ASN A 69 -35.75 27.54 15.51
CA ASN A 69 -34.67 28.49 15.26
C ASN A 69 -35.20 29.64 14.37
N PRO A 70 -35.22 30.90 14.87
CA PRO A 70 -35.89 32.01 14.19
C PRO A 70 -35.12 32.58 12.99
N VAL A 71 -33.89 32.14 12.73
CA VAL A 71 -33.04 32.63 11.63
C VAL A 71 -32.54 31.50 10.72
N GLU A 72 -33.01 30.26 10.92
CA GLU A 72 -32.48 29.08 10.24
C GLU A 72 -32.63 29.16 8.71
N LEU A 73 -33.82 29.55 8.24
CA LEU A 73 -34.13 29.62 6.82
C LEU A 73 -33.38 30.78 6.15
N GLU A 74 -33.37 31.96 6.77
CA GLU A 74 -32.67 33.14 6.27
C GLU A 74 -31.15 32.86 6.21
N ALA A 75 -30.59 32.23 7.24
CA ALA A 75 -29.20 31.77 7.27
C ALA A 75 -28.90 30.77 6.14
N ALA A 76 -29.79 29.83 5.87
CA ALA A 76 -29.65 28.91 4.75
C ALA A 76 -29.70 29.63 3.39
N GLN A 77 -30.62 30.58 3.21
CA GLN A 77 -30.77 31.35 1.97
C GLN A 77 -29.54 32.20 1.66
N MET A 78 -28.91 32.80 2.68
CA MET A 78 -27.67 33.59 2.50
C MET A 78 -26.44 32.70 2.27
N ALA A 79 -26.34 31.58 2.99
CA ALA A 79 -25.22 30.65 2.81
C ALA A 79 -25.20 30.02 1.41
N ALA A 80 -26.36 29.67 0.86
CA ALA A 80 -26.48 28.92 -0.38
C ALA A 80 -25.70 29.50 -1.57
N PRO A 81 -25.93 30.75 -2.03
CA PRO A 81 -25.22 31.28 -3.20
C PRO A 81 -23.70 31.41 -2.96
N LEU A 82 -23.29 31.89 -1.78
CA LEU A 82 -21.88 32.05 -1.43
C LEU A 82 -21.13 30.71 -1.44
N ALA A 83 -21.72 29.69 -0.82
CA ALA A 83 -21.16 28.36 -0.79
C ALA A 83 -21.09 27.71 -2.18
N ARG A 84 -22.08 27.97 -3.05
CA ARG A 84 -22.08 27.48 -4.43
C ARG A 84 -20.92 28.05 -5.23
N ASP A 85 -20.66 29.35 -5.11
CA ASP A 85 -19.57 30.02 -5.85
C ASP A 85 -18.19 29.56 -5.35
N LEU A 86 -18.03 29.38 -4.04
CA LEU A 86 -16.83 28.78 -3.45
C LEU A 86 -16.60 27.34 -3.95
N GLY A 87 -17.65 26.52 -3.93
CA GLY A 87 -17.63 25.15 -4.43
C GLY A 87 -17.22 25.08 -5.89
N ARG A 88 -17.85 25.89 -6.76
CA ARG A 88 -17.54 25.96 -8.19
C ARG A 88 -16.09 26.40 -8.45
N SER A 89 -15.61 27.40 -7.71
CA SER A 89 -14.24 27.89 -7.86
C SER A 89 -13.21 26.80 -7.54
N LEU A 90 -13.45 26.01 -6.49
CA LEU A 90 -12.55 24.91 -6.11
C LEU A 90 -12.66 23.72 -7.05
N GLU A 91 -13.87 23.42 -7.53
CA GLU A 91 -14.09 22.37 -8.51
C GLU A 91 -13.33 22.66 -9.82
N GLN A 92 -13.38 23.90 -10.31
CA GLN A 92 -12.59 24.35 -11.48
C GLN A 92 -11.08 24.22 -11.27
N LYS A 93 -10.61 24.30 -10.01
CA LYS A 93 -9.21 24.11 -9.63
C LYS A 93 -8.85 22.64 -9.37
N GLY A 94 -9.78 21.70 -9.58
CA GLY A 94 -9.59 20.27 -9.30
C GLY A 94 -9.58 19.92 -7.81
N ARG A 95 -9.94 20.84 -6.92
CA ARG A 95 -9.94 20.65 -5.47
C ARG A 95 -11.28 20.11 -4.99
N LEU A 96 -11.53 18.84 -5.29
CA LEU A 96 -12.83 18.21 -5.08
C LEU A 96 -13.16 17.93 -3.60
N LEU A 97 -12.19 17.39 -2.86
CA LEU A 97 -12.33 16.99 -1.46
C LEU A 97 -11.45 17.84 -0.55
N SER A 98 -11.82 17.91 0.72
CA SER A 98 -10.91 18.35 1.79
C SER A 98 -9.65 17.50 1.82
N VAL A 99 -8.51 18.15 2.00
CA VAL A 99 -7.22 17.49 2.25
C VAL A 99 -6.83 17.79 3.69
N ASP A 100 -6.55 16.75 4.45
CA ASP A 100 -5.97 16.88 5.79
C ASP A 100 -4.44 17.00 5.67
N ASP A 101 -3.92 18.19 5.92
CA ASP A 101 -2.47 18.38 6.02
C ASP A 101 -1.99 17.85 7.39
N ASN A 102 -1.84 16.53 7.54
CA ASN A 102 -1.19 15.87 8.69
C ASN A 102 -1.66 16.38 10.07
N GLY A 103 -2.97 16.54 10.27
CA GLY A 103 -3.54 17.02 11.54
C GLY A 103 -3.65 18.55 11.69
N LYS A 104 -3.43 19.32 10.62
CA LYS A 104 -3.84 20.74 10.54
C LYS A 104 -5.26 20.87 9.98
N VAL A 105 -5.88 22.03 10.20
CA VAL A 105 -7.24 22.36 9.74
C VAL A 105 -7.39 21.99 8.26
N ALA A 106 -8.25 21.02 7.96
CA ALA A 106 -8.50 20.57 6.60
C ALA A 106 -8.97 21.76 5.75
N VAL A 107 -8.28 22.03 4.63
CA VAL A 107 -8.75 23.07 3.72
C VAL A 107 -9.92 22.51 2.93
N TRP A 108 -11.10 23.11 3.14
CA TRP A 108 -12.35 22.65 2.54
C TRP A 108 -12.24 22.49 1.02
N GLY A 109 -12.73 21.37 0.51
CA GLY A 109 -12.87 21.10 -0.93
C GLY A 109 -14.23 21.57 -1.46
N ALA A 110 -14.43 21.40 -2.77
CA ALA A 110 -15.70 21.74 -3.42
C ALA A 110 -16.90 21.00 -2.78
N PHE A 111 -16.73 19.72 -2.43
CA PHE A 111 -17.74 18.92 -1.75
C PHE A 111 -18.25 19.58 -0.46
N ASP A 112 -17.33 20.04 0.41
CA ASP A 112 -17.66 20.60 1.72
C ASP A 112 -18.46 21.90 1.62
N TRP A 113 -18.15 22.73 0.62
CA TRP A 113 -18.91 23.96 0.35
C TRP A 113 -20.31 23.65 -0.17
N TYR A 114 -20.43 22.72 -1.13
CA TYR A 114 -21.75 22.33 -1.62
C TYR A 114 -22.62 21.72 -0.50
N GLU A 115 -22.06 20.85 0.35
CA GLU A 115 -22.75 20.35 1.56
C GLU A 115 -23.21 21.51 2.46
N THR A 116 -22.29 22.43 2.77
CA THR A 116 -22.56 23.53 3.70
C THR A 116 -23.68 24.44 3.19
N GLY A 117 -23.68 24.75 1.89
CA GLY A 117 -24.71 25.55 1.23
C GLY A 117 -26.04 24.84 0.98
N GLY A 118 -26.12 23.53 1.19
CA GLY A 118 -27.31 22.73 0.88
C GLY A 118 -27.43 22.28 -0.57
N HIS A 119 -26.40 22.50 -1.40
CA HIS A 119 -26.35 22.07 -2.81
C HIS A 119 -26.01 20.59 -2.93
N PHE A 120 -26.84 19.74 -2.33
CA PHE A 120 -26.56 18.32 -2.14
C PHE A 120 -26.36 17.54 -3.45
N SER A 121 -27.06 17.90 -4.53
CA SER A 121 -26.85 17.28 -5.84
C SER A 121 -25.48 17.62 -6.44
N ASP A 122 -25.00 18.86 -6.25
CA ASP A 122 -23.65 19.25 -6.69
C ASP A 122 -22.57 18.56 -5.83
N ALA A 123 -22.80 18.43 -4.52
CA ALA A 123 -21.93 17.69 -3.61
C ALA A 123 -21.82 16.22 -4.01
N ASP A 124 -22.95 15.54 -4.26
CA ASP A 124 -23.00 14.13 -4.71
C ASP A 124 -22.20 13.92 -6.00
N ARG A 125 -22.33 14.85 -6.97
CA ARG A 125 -21.61 14.81 -8.24
C ARG A 125 -20.11 14.97 -8.06
N VAL A 126 -19.66 15.94 -7.24
CA VAL A 126 -18.24 16.15 -6.94
C VAL A 126 -17.66 14.95 -6.22
N LEU A 127 -18.38 14.41 -5.24
CA LEU A 127 -17.94 13.26 -4.47
C LEU A 127 -17.77 12.04 -5.37
N PHE A 128 -18.72 11.78 -6.27
CA PHE A 128 -18.60 10.73 -7.27
C PHE A 128 -17.46 10.97 -8.26
N ALA A 129 -17.22 12.21 -8.68
CA ALA A 129 -16.08 12.55 -9.53
C ALA A 129 -14.74 12.24 -8.84
N ALA A 130 -14.63 12.52 -7.54
CA ALA A 130 -13.46 12.16 -6.73
C ALA A 130 -13.26 10.65 -6.63
N ALA A 131 -14.35 9.87 -6.48
CA ALA A 131 -14.31 8.41 -6.50
C ALA A 131 -13.75 7.88 -7.84
N ARG A 132 -14.19 8.45 -8.96
CA ARG A 132 -13.73 8.06 -10.30
C ARG A 132 -12.27 8.39 -10.55
N ALA A 133 -11.77 9.47 -9.95
CA ALA A 133 -10.37 9.85 -10.05
C ALA A 133 -9.45 8.94 -9.20
N ASN A 134 -9.99 8.31 -8.15
CA ASN A 134 -9.25 7.46 -7.23
C ASN A 134 -9.96 6.10 -7.06
N PRO A 135 -10.05 5.29 -8.14
CA PRO A 135 -10.86 4.07 -8.16
C PRO A 135 -10.37 2.99 -7.18
N ASP A 136 -9.12 3.08 -6.72
CA ASP A 136 -8.50 2.15 -5.78
C ASP A 136 -8.45 2.71 -4.33
N ASP A 137 -8.95 3.93 -4.09
CA ASP A 137 -9.05 4.49 -2.74
C ASP A 137 -10.30 3.92 -2.03
N ILE A 138 -10.05 2.84 -1.33
CA ILE A 138 -11.04 2.07 -0.60
C ILE A 138 -11.63 2.87 0.58
N GLY A 139 -10.81 3.69 1.24
CA GLY A 139 -11.26 4.54 2.34
C GLY A 139 -12.20 5.65 1.84
N LEU A 140 -11.89 6.23 0.67
CA LEU A 140 -12.79 7.15 -0.01
C LEU A 140 -14.10 6.45 -0.37
N PHE A 141 -14.06 5.27 -0.99
CA PHE A 141 -15.28 4.53 -1.31
C PHE A 141 -16.18 4.32 -0.08
N ASP A 142 -15.63 3.89 1.06
CA ASP A 142 -16.43 3.64 2.27
C ASP A 142 -17.16 4.92 2.74
N ARG A 143 -16.47 6.07 2.71
CA ARG A 143 -17.08 7.38 3.01
C ARG A 143 -18.19 7.74 2.02
N ILE A 144 -17.97 7.52 0.73
CA ILE A 144 -18.94 7.84 -0.33
C ILE A 144 -20.17 6.94 -0.22
N ARG A 145 -19.97 5.64 -0.01
CA ARG A 145 -21.07 4.70 0.19
C ARG A 145 -21.92 5.12 1.38
N GLN A 146 -21.29 5.44 2.51
CA GLN A 146 -22.00 5.89 3.70
C GLN A 146 -22.76 7.20 3.44
N HIS A 147 -22.12 8.19 2.81
CA HIS A 147 -22.77 9.44 2.40
C HIS A 147 -24.05 9.19 1.62
N PHE A 148 -24.01 8.32 0.61
CA PHE A 148 -25.18 7.98 -0.20
C PHE A 148 -26.24 7.16 0.56
N ILE A 149 -25.85 6.31 1.51
CA ILE A 149 -26.81 5.64 2.41
C ILE A 149 -27.51 6.68 3.27
N ASP A 150 -26.78 7.64 3.86
CA ASP A 150 -27.35 8.68 4.72
C ASP A 150 -28.37 9.53 3.95
N ARG A 151 -28.11 9.83 2.67
CA ARG A 151 -29.06 10.52 1.77
C ARG A 151 -30.39 9.79 1.60
N THR A 152 -30.43 8.47 1.79
CA THR A 152 -31.67 7.67 1.66
C THR A 152 -32.51 7.67 2.94
N LEU A 153 -31.94 8.12 4.07
CA LEU A 153 -32.64 8.12 5.35
C LEU A 153 -33.67 9.26 5.39
N PRO A 154 -34.87 9.05 5.94
CA PRO A 154 -35.85 10.13 6.13
C PRO A 154 -35.31 11.29 6.98
N SER A 155 -34.41 10.97 7.92
CA SER A 155 -33.75 11.95 8.78
C SER A 155 -32.90 12.96 7.99
N PHE A 156 -32.41 12.58 6.80
CA PHE A 156 -31.70 13.51 5.94
C PHE A 156 -32.60 14.68 5.52
N LEU A 157 -33.83 14.41 5.09
CA LEU A 157 -34.77 15.46 4.69
C LEU A 157 -35.16 16.35 5.87
N THR A 158 -35.40 15.76 7.05
CA THR A 158 -35.80 16.54 8.24
C THR A 158 -34.66 17.41 8.76
N ASN A 159 -33.44 16.86 8.85
CA ASN A 159 -32.27 17.57 9.38
C ASN A 159 -31.76 18.67 8.44
N ASN A 160 -32.21 18.65 7.17
CA ASN A 160 -31.78 19.59 6.14
C ASN A 160 -32.90 20.48 5.63
N ARG A 161 -34.06 20.51 6.29
CA ARG A 161 -35.26 21.18 5.79
C ARG A 161 -35.03 22.63 5.34
N ALA A 162 -34.39 23.46 6.17
CA ALA A 162 -34.13 24.86 5.82
C ALA A 162 -33.18 25.00 4.61
N ARG A 163 -32.11 24.20 4.56
CA ARG A 163 -31.18 24.16 3.43
C ARG A 163 -31.86 23.72 2.14
N LEU A 164 -32.66 22.65 2.21
CA LEU A 164 -33.45 22.16 1.08
C LEU A 164 -34.44 23.22 0.60
N GLN A 165 -35.13 23.89 1.52
CA GLN A 165 -36.06 24.96 1.17
C GLN A 165 -35.34 26.16 0.51
N ALA A 166 -34.12 26.48 0.93
CA ALA A 166 -33.32 27.55 0.33
C ALA A 166 -32.88 27.25 -1.12
N VAL A 167 -32.63 25.98 -1.47
CA VAL A 167 -32.10 25.59 -2.79
C VAL A 167 -33.11 24.95 -3.74
N GLY A 168 -34.34 24.69 -3.29
CA GLY A 168 -35.40 24.10 -4.12
C GLY A 168 -35.59 22.58 -3.98
N GLY A 169 -35.15 22.00 -2.86
CA GLY A 169 -35.27 20.58 -2.55
C GLY A 169 -34.07 19.75 -2.99
N TYR A 170 -34.17 18.43 -2.80
CA TYR A 170 -33.17 17.46 -3.21
C TYR A 170 -33.86 16.19 -3.68
N THR A 171 -33.38 15.66 -4.79
CA THR A 171 -33.70 14.31 -5.24
C THR A 171 -32.39 13.56 -5.41
N LEU A 172 -32.28 12.39 -4.79
CA LEU A 172 -31.13 11.52 -4.94
C LEU A 172 -30.98 11.12 -6.42
N ASP A 173 -29.82 11.41 -7.00
CA ASP A 173 -29.47 10.91 -8.33
C ASP A 173 -29.25 9.40 -8.25
N ARG A 174 -30.27 8.64 -8.64
CA ARG A 174 -30.22 7.18 -8.64
C ARG A 174 -29.13 6.63 -9.54
N SER A 175 -28.79 7.31 -10.64
CA SER A 175 -27.74 6.84 -11.54
C SER A 175 -26.36 6.89 -10.88
N ILE A 176 -26.09 7.91 -10.05
CA ILE A 176 -24.85 8.01 -9.28
C ILE A 176 -24.87 7.01 -8.12
N TYR A 177 -25.98 6.96 -7.38
CA TYR A 177 -26.16 6.02 -6.26
C TYR A 177 -25.92 4.58 -6.69
N ASP A 178 -26.59 4.12 -7.75
CA ASP A 178 -26.50 2.74 -8.23
C ASP A 178 -25.07 2.41 -8.71
N ARG A 179 -24.39 3.37 -9.34
CA ARG A 179 -22.97 3.22 -9.73
C ARG A 179 -22.07 3.07 -8.53
N VAL A 180 -22.23 3.90 -7.49
CA VAL A 180 -21.46 3.79 -6.24
C VAL A 180 -21.69 2.42 -5.62
N MET A 181 -22.94 1.97 -5.51
CA MET A 181 -23.26 0.66 -4.92
C MET A 181 -22.73 -0.51 -5.74
N ALA A 182 -22.54 -0.33 -7.06
CA ALA A 182 -21.94 -1.33 -7.94
C ALA A 182 -20.39 -1.33 -7.95
N MET A 183 -19.74 -0.30 -7.39
CA MET A 183 -18.26 -0.18 -7.42
C MET A 183 -17.54 -1.39 -6.83
N PRO A 184 -17.96 -2.03 -5.71
CA PRO A 184 -17.24 -3.18 -5.18
C PRO A 184 -17.04 -4.29 -6.21
N ARG A 185 -18.08 -4.61 -6.98
CA ARG A 185 -17.99 -5.60 -8.04
C ARG A 185 -17.09 -5.11 -9.18
N GLN A 186 -17.27 -3.88 -9.64
CA GLN A 186 -16.49 -3.35 -10.76
C GLN A 186 -15.00 -3.21 -10.42
N SER A 187 -14.66 -2.68 -9.25
CA SER A 187 -13.29 -2.50 -8.80
C SER A 187 -12.61 -3.84 -8.49
N PHE A 188 -13.35 -4.84 -8.00
CA PHE A 188 -12.85 -6.22 -7.91
C PHE A 188 -12.41 -6.73 -9.29
N GLU A 189 -13.25 -6.59 -10.32
CA GLU A 189 -12.90 -7.03 -11.69
C GLU A 189 -11.70 -6.26 -12.24
N ASN A 190 -11.63 -4.95 -12.00
CA ASN A 190 -10.51 -4.12 -12.44
C ASN A 190 -9.20 -4.55 -11.76
N ALA A 191 -9.24 -4.86 -10.47
CA ALA A 191 -8.09 -5.37 -9.72
C ALA A 191 -7.62 -6.71 -10.28
N LEU A 192 -8.53 -7.64 -10.59
CA LEU A 192 -8.17 -8.91 -11.23
C LEU A 192 -7.61 -8.73 -12.66
N LEU A 193 -8.15 -7.80 -13.44
CA LEU A 193 -7.62 -7.49 -14.77
C LEU A 193 -6.22 -6.86 -14.70
N ALA A 194 -5.98 -6.02 -13.69
CA ALA A 194 -4.65 -5.48 -13.44
C ALA A 194 -3.68 -6.57 -12.95
N GLU A 195 -4.16 -7.48 -12.09
CA GLU A 195 -3.38 -8.63 -11.62
C GLU A 195 -2.98 -9.53 -12.79
N ASP A 196 -3.87 -9.77 -13.74
CA ASP A 196 -3.58 -10.53 -14.96
C ASP A 196 -2.39 -9.98 -15.75
N ARG A 197 -2.18 -8.66 -15.72
CA ARG A 197 -1.04 -8.00 -16.38
C ARG A 197 0.22 -8.03 -15.52
N ALA A 198 0.08 -8.05 -14.20
CA ALA A 198 1.19 -8.15 -13.26
C ALA A 198 1.72 -9.59 -13.19
N PHE A 199 0.87 -10.60 -13.34
CA PHE A 199 1.28 -11.99 -13.46
C PHE A 199 1.82 -12.28 -14.87
N ASP A 200 2.96 -11.67 -15.21
CA ASP A 200 3.56 -11.71 -16.54
C ASP A 200 4.53 -12.89 -16.71
N GLU A 201 4.22 -13.75 -17.68
CA GLU A 201 5.00 -14.95 -17.98
C GLU A 201 6.42 -14.64 -18.51
N ASN A 202 6.63 -13.49 -19.17
CA ASN A 202 7.97 -13.12 -19.63
C ASN A 202 8.85 -12.64 -18.47
N TRP A 203 8.26 -11.96 -17.50
CA TRP A 203 8.91 -11.62 -16.24
C TRP A 203 9.30 -12.89 -15.48
N LEU A 204 8.37 -13.83 -15.31
CA LEU A 204 8.63 -15.11 -14.62
C LEU A 204 9.78 -15.89 -15.25
N ARG A 205 9.77 -16.05 -16.58
CA ARG A 205 10.89 -16.68 -17.30
C ARG A 205 12.20 -15.90 -17.14
N GLY A 206 12.14 -14.58 -17.21
CA GLY A 206 13.31 -13.72 -17.02
C GLY A 206 13.90 -13.85 -15.62
N PHE A 207 13.04 -13.91 -14.60
CA PHE A 207 13.42 -14.03 -13.20
C PHE A 207 14.00 -15.41 -12.91
N ALA A 208 13.35 -16.50 -13.35
CA ALA A 208 13.90 -17.85 -13.24
C ALA A 208 15.26 -17.98 -13.94
N ALA A 209 15.43 -17.38 -15.12
CA ALA A 209 16.72 -17.36 -15.83
C ALA A 209 17.79 -16.53 -15.10
N LEU A 210 17.41 -15.48 -14.36
CA LEU A 210 18.32 -14.70 -13.52
C LEU A 210 18.77 -15.54 -12.32
N GLU A 211 17.82 -16.16 -11.61
CA GLU A 211 18.09 -17.02 -10.46
C GLU A 211 19.00 -18.20 -10.84
N GLY A 212 18.77 -18.83 -11.99
CA GLY A 212 19.62 -19.90 -12.52
C GLY A 212 21.05 -19.48 -12.89
N ARG A 213 21.36 -18.17 -12.94
CA ARG A 213 22.71 -17.65 -13.17
C ARG A 213 23.46 -17.31 -11.88
N ARG A 214 22.85 -17.48 -10.71
CA ARG A 214 23.54 -17.23 -9.45
C ARG A 214 24.77 -18.13 -9.34
N PRO A 215 25.94 -17.56 -9.04
CA PRO A 215 27.16 -18.35 -8.93
C PRO A 215 27.08 -19.27 -7.71
N GLU A 216 27.24 -20.57 -7.92
CA GLU A 216 27.33 -21.55 -6.82
C GLU A 216 28.64 -21.42 -6.06
N ASN A 217 29.69 -21.02 -6.76
CA ASN A 217 31.00 -20.77 -6.20
C ASN A 217 31.25 -19.25 -6.10
N PRO A 218 31.27 -18.66 -4.89
CA PRO A 218 31.55 -17.24 -4.69
C PRO A 218 33.01 -16.86 -4.99
N THR A 219 33.89 -17.82 -5.30
CA THR A 219 35.26 -17.55 -5.78
C THR A 219 35.33 -17.44 -7.31
N ASP A 220 34.27 -17.79 -8.04
CA ASP A 220 34.20 -17.59 -9.50
C ASP A 220 33.83 -16.14 -9.81
N ILE A 221 34.85 -15.29 -9.85
CA ILE A 221 34.70 -13.85 -10.12
C ILE A 221 34.05 -13.59 -11.48
N VAL A 222 34.28 -14.45 -12.47
CA VAL A 222 33.69 -14.28 -13.81
C VAL A 222 32.19 -14.56 -13.76
N ALA A 223 31.76 -15.66 -13.11
CA ALA A 223 30.35 -15.96 -12.92
C ALA A 223 29.63 -14.88 -12.10
N ILE A 224 30.27 -14.35 -11.04
CA ILE A 224 29.72 -13.22 -10.26
C ILE A 224 29.50 -11.99 -11.15
N GLN A 225 30.50 -11.59 -11.94
CA GLN A 225 30.37 -10.43 -12.83
C GLN A 225 29.26 -10.63 -13.87
N GLN A 226 29.13 -11.84 -14.42
CA GLN A 226 28.05 -12.16 -15.37
C GLN A 226 26.66 -12.12 -14.71
N ALA A 227 26.53 -12.66 -13.49
CA ALA A 227 25.29 -12.60 -12.72
C ALA A 227 24.89 -11.15 -12.43
N GLN A 228 25.83 -10.30 -11.99
CA GLN A 228 25.58 -8.88 -11.76
C GLN A 228 25.13 -8.14 -13.03
N MET A 229 25.75 -8.40 -14.18
CA MET A 229 25.31 -7.80 -15.45
C MET A 229 23.91 -8.28 -15.86
N ALA A 230 23.59 -9.55 -15.63
CA ALA A 230 22.27 -10.10 -15.89
C ALA A 230 21.20 -9.45 -14.99
N GLU A 231 21.51 -9.27 -13.70
CA GLU A 231 20.66 -8.60 -12.73
C GLU A 231 20.39 -7.15 -13.13
N GLN A 232 21.43 -6.38 -13.47
CA GLN A 232 21.27 -4.99 -13.94
C GLN A 232 20.42 -4.91 -15.22
N THR A 233 20.56 -5.88 -16.12
CA THR A 233 19.74 -5.97 -17.34
C THR A 233 18.28 -6.29 -16.99
N PHE A 234 18.05 -7.19 -16.04
CA PHE A 234 16.72 -7.56 -15.56
C PHE A 234 16.02 -6.35 -14.92
N ILE A 235 16.66 -5.71 -13.94
CA ILE A 235 16.12 -4.53 -13.23
C ILE A 235 15.83 -3.37 -14.20
N ARG A 236 16.71 -3.14 -15.19
CA ARG A 236 16.46 -2.10 -16.20
C ARG A 236 15.22 -2.40 -17.05
N LYS A 237 14.98 -3.68 -17.36
CA LYS A 237 13.82 -4.10 -18.16
C LYS A 237 12.54 -4.12 -17.32
N TRP A 238 12.65 -4.49 -16.05
CA TRP A 238 11.56 -4.60 -15.10
C TRP A 238 11.94 -3.91 -13.78
N PRO A 239 11.67 -2.60 -13.66
CA PRO A 239 12.05 -1.83 -12.47
C PRO A 239 11.20 -2.15 -11.23
N GLU A 240 10.11 -2.89 -11.41
CA GLU A 240 9.19 -3.30 -10.37
C GLU A 240 9.16 -4.83 -10.25
N ASP A 241 9.02 -5.32 -9.02
CA ASP A 241 8.69 -6.73 -8.78
C ASP A 241 7.22 -6.96 -9.14
N LEU A 242 7.00 -7.62 -10.28
CA LEU A 242 5.66 -7.86 -10.78
C LEU A 242 4.89 -8.91 -9.95
N MET A 243 5.58 -9.78 -9.18
CA MET A 243 4.92 -10.71 -8.26
C MET A 243 4.39 -9.99 -7.02
N ASP A 244 5.19 -9.09 -6.42
CA ASP A 244 4.70 -8.24 -5.32
C ASP A 244 3.50 -7.39 -5.77
N ARG A 245 3.57 -6.86 -7.00
CA ARG A 245 2.44 -6.14 -7.61
C ARG A 245 1.21 -7.04 -7.77
N SER A 246 1.38 -8.27 -8.28
CA SER A 246 0.32 -9.26 -8.45
C SER A 246 -0.37 -9.57 -7.12
N LEU A 247 0.40 -9.86 -6.07
CA LEU A 247 -0.09 -10.18 -4.73
C LEU A 247 -0.81 -8.99 -4.08
N SER A 248 -0.29 -7.77 -4.26
CA SER A 248 -0.93 -6.54 -3.79
C SER A 248 -2.28 -6.30 -4.47
N LEU A 249 -2.40 -6.60 -5.76
CA LEU A 249 -3.65 -6.46 -6.51
C LEU A 249 -4.70 -7.50 -6.09
N LEU A 250 -4.29 -8.73 -5.74
CA LEU A 250 -5.19 -9.71 -5.12
C LEU A 250 -5.69 -9.24 -3.75
N GLU A 251 -4.85 -8.58 -2.96
CA GLU A 251 -5.28 -7.99 -1.68
C GLU A 251 -6.27 -6.83 -1.89
N ILE A 252 -6.05 -5.96 -2.88
CA ILE A 252 -7.03 -4.94 -3.27
C ILE A 252 -8.36 -5.60 -3.68
N ALA A 253 -8.32 -6.65 -4.50
CA ALA A 253 -9.51 -7.43 -4.87
C ALA A 253 -10.20 -8.02 -3.62
N ARG A 254 -9.45 -8.57 -2.66
CA ARG A 254 -9.99 -9.05 -1.38
C ARG A 254 -10.73 -7.94 -0.63
N GLN A 255 -10.13 -6.77 -0.51
CA GLN A 255 -10.75 -5.64 0.18
C GLN A 255 -12.04 -5.16 -0.51
N TRP A 256 -12.09 -5.20 -1.84
CA TRP A 256 -13.33 -4.94 -2.59
C TRP A 256 -14.39 -6.03 -2.37
N SER A 257 -13.99 -7.31 -2.31
CA SER A 257 -14.92 -8.41 -2.02
C SER A 257 -15.60 -8.23 -0.66
N LEU A 258 -14.88 -7.76 0.37
CA LEU A 258 -15.43 -7.50 1.71
C LEU A 258 -16.50 -6.39 1.68
N ARG A 259 -16.38 -5.43 0.77
CA ARG A 259 -17.36 -4.32 0.62
C ARG A 259 -18.61 -4.72 -0.15
N ALA A 260 -18.58 -5.85 -0.84
CA ALA A 260 -19.76 -6.49 -1.38
C ALA A 260 -20.57 -7.29 -0.32
N ALA A 261 -20.10 -7.40 0.93
CA ALA A 261 -20.76 -8.15 2.01
C ALA A 261 -22.24 -7.84 2.28
N PRO A 262 -22.78 -6.62 2.04
CA PRO A 262 -24.22 -6.39 2.14
C PRO A 262 -25.06 -7.31 1.23
N ASP A 263 -24.46 -7.86 0.16
CA ASP A 263 -25.02 -8.97 -0.62
C ASP A 263 -24.16 -10.25 -0.40
N PRO A 264 -24.60 -11.17 0.47
CA PRO A 264 -23.84 -12.38 0.81
C PRO A 264 -23.57 -13.28 -0.40
N ALA A 265 -24.46 -13.31 -1.39
CA ALA A 265 -24.29 -14.15 -2.58
C ALA A 265 -23.20 -13.57 -3.48
N VAL A 266 -23.19 -12.25 -3.70
CA VAL A 266 -22.12 -11.58 -4.44
C VAL A 266 -20.78 -11.72 -3.71
N HIS A 267 -20.74 -11.44 -2.41
CA HIS A 267 -19.51 -11.58 -1.62
C HIS A 267 -18.90 -12.98 -1.74
N LYS A 268 -19.71 -14.03 -1.53
CA LYS A 268 -19.25 -15.43 -1.67
C LYS A 268 -18.71 -15.73 -3.07
N ALA A 269 -19.39 -15.25 -4.12
CA ALA A 269 -18.95 -15.46 -5.49
C ALA A 269 -17.60 -14.77 -5.79
N LEU A 270 -17.39 -13.54 -5.29
CA LEU A 270 -16.14 -12.81 -5.45
C LEU A 270 -14.98 -13.48 -4.68
N VAL A 271 -15.21 -13.91 -3.44
CA VAL A 271 -14.20 -14.64 -2.65
C VAL A 271 -13.81 -15.95 -3.33
N HIS A 272 -14.80 -16.70 -3.83
CA HIS A 272 -14.53 -17.95 -4.54
C HIS A 272 -13.63 -17.71 -5.77
N ARG A 273 -13.96 -16.72 -6.60
CA ARG A 273 -13.17 -16.38 -7.78
C ARG A 273 -11.77 -15.86 -7.45
N LEU A 274 -11.63 -15.11 -6.35
CA LEU A 274 -10.33 -14.67 -5.86
C LEU A 274 -9.45 -15.87 -5.47
N ASN A 275 -10.03 -16.84 -4.75
CA ASN A 275 -9.32 -18.05 -4.35
C ASN A 275 -8.95 -18.90 -5.56
N GLU A 276 -9.85 -19.11 -6.52
CA GLU A 276 -9.55 -19.80 -7.78
C GLU A 276 -8.40 -19.13 -8.53
N ARG A 277 -8.40 -17.79 -8.59
CA ARG A 277 -7.31 -17.02 -9.22
C ARG A 277 -5.98 -17.30 -8.52
N ALA A 278 -5.95 -17.16 -7.20
CA ALA A 278 -4.73 -17.36 -6.42
C ALA A 278 -4.22 -18.81 -6.52
N VAL A 279 -5.10 -19.80 -6.43
CA VAL A 279 -4.73 -21.22 -6.66
C VAL A 279 -4.13 -21.41 -8.05
N ALA A 280 -4.76 -20.88 -9.11
CA ALA A 280 -4.23 -21.00 -10.46
C ALA A 280 -2.83 -20.38 -10.64
N ARG A 281 -2.53 -19.29 -9.91
CA ARG A 281 -1.18 -18.69 -9.89
C ARG A 281 -0.18 -19.59 -9.17
N GLY A 282 -0.55 -20.07 -7.99
CA GLY A 282 0.26 -21.03 -7.23
C GLY A 282 0.56 -22.29 -8.05
N ASP A 283 -0.46 -22.86 -8.70
CA ASP A 283 -0.32 -24.06 -9.54
C ASP A 283 0.63 -23.77 -10.71
N ARG A 284 0.49 -22.62 -11.38
CA ARG A 284 1.40 -22.24 -12.48
C ARG A 284 2.85 -22.14 -12.03
N LEU A 285 3.12 -21.53 -10.87
CA LEU A 285 4.46 -21.39 -10.33
C LEU A 285 5.04 -22.75 -9.94
N LEU A 286 4.25 -23.58 -9.27
CA LEU A 286 4.64 -24.94 -8.89
C LEU A 286 4.92 -25.84 -10.11
N GLU A 287 4.13 -25.73 -11.18
CA GLU A 287 4.28 -26.59 -12.35
C GLU A 287 5.47 -26.19 -13.24
N ALA A 288 5.64 -24.88 -13.49
CA ALA A 288 6.58 -24.39 -14.50
C ALA A 288 7.91 -23.89 -13.93
N TYR A 289 7.97 -23.60 -12.64
CA TYR A 289 9.11 -22.90 -12.01
C TYR A 289 9.53 -23.51 -10.67
N ALA A 290 9.26 -24.80 -10.46
CA ALA A 290 9.59 -25.49 -9.21
C ALA A 290 11.08 -25.47 -8.87
N ASP A 291 11.96 -25.40 -9.87
CA ASP A 291 13.41 -25.35 -9.70
C ASP A 291 13.94 -23.98 -9.27
N THR A 292 13.06 -22.98 -9.11
CA THR A 292 13.40 -21.62 -8.67
C THR A 292 12.84 -21.38 -7.26
N PRO A 293 13.66 -21.48 -6.19
CA PRO A 293 13.18 -21.38 -4.80
C PRO A 293 12.30 -20.16 -4.53
N ALA A 294 12.74 -18.97 -4.96
CA ALA A 294 12.00 -17.73 -4.76
C ALA A 294 10.60 -17.77 -5.40
N LEU A 295 10.39 -18.47 -6.53
CA LEU A 295 9.07 -18.63 -7.14
C LEU A 295 8.20 -19.68 -6.43
N LEU A 296 8.80 -20.67 -5.76
CA LEU A 296 8.07 -21.57 -4.87
C LEU A 296 7.59 -20.86 -3.60
N ASP A 297 8.39 -19.97 -3.00
CA ASP A 297 7.92 -19.11 -1.90
C ASP A 297 6.70 -18.29 -2.34
N ARG A 298 6.75 -17.69 -3.53
CA ARG A 298 5.59 -16.96 -4.09
C ARG A 298 4.39 -17.88 -4.30
N ALA A 299 4.58 -19.14 -4.70
CA ALA A 299 3.49 -20.10 -4.81
C ALA A 299 2.79 -20.33 -3.46
N ILE A 300 3.55 -20.49 -2.37
CA ILE A 300 3.02 -20.60 -1.01
C ILE A 300 2.21 -19.34 -0.66
N GLU A 301 2.73 -18.16 -0.95
CA GLU A 301 2.04 -16.89 -0.71
C GLU A 301 0.69 -16.78 -1.43
N PHE A 302 0.57 -17.29 -2.66
CA PHE A 302 -0.71 -17.36 -3.38
C PHE A 302 -1.66 -18.38 -2.72
N TYR A 303 -1.19 -19.57 -2.36
CA TYR A 303 -2.02 -20.57 -1.69
C TYR A 303 -2.52 -20.13 -0.31
N LEU A 304 -1.69 -19.45 0.48
CA LEU A 304 -2.10 -18.87 1.76
C LEU A 304 -3.22 -17.84 1.61
N ARG A 305 -3.20 -17.03 0.55
CA ARG A 305 -4.29 -16.08 0.26
C ARG A 305 -5.58 -16.79 -0.14
N ALA A 306 -5.48 -17.97 -0.75
CA ALA A 306 -6.61 -18.81 -1.13
C ALA A 306 -7.12 -19.73 0.00
N ASP A 307 -6.47 -19.74 1.16
CA ASP A 307 -6.71 -20.69 2.25
C ASP A 307 -6.54 -22.17 1.81
N ALA A 308 -5.55 -22.43 0.94
CA ALA A 308 -5.28 -23.74 0.35
C ALA A 308 -4.10 -24.46 1.04
N ALA A 309 -4.27 -24.82 2.32
CA ALA A 309 -3.21 -25.41 3.15
C ALA A 309 -2.66 -26.75 2.59
N ASP A 310 -3.50 -27.54 1.92
CA ASP A 310 -3.11 -28.78 1.24
C ASP A 310 -2.13 -28.53 0.08
N ARG A 311 -2.30 -27.40 -0.62
CA ARG A 311 -1.40 -26.97 -1.70
C ARG A 311 -0.08 -26.44 -1.16
N VAL A 312 -0.10 -25.73 -0.03
CA VAL A 312 1.13 -25.33 0.68
C VAL A 312 1.96 -26.57 1.03
N ALA A 313 1.36 -27.58 1.65
CA ALA A 313 2.04 -28.83 1.97
C ALA A 313 2.59 -29.56 0.73
N THR A 314 1.93 -29.41 -0.42
CA THR A 314 2.42 -29.95 -1.71
C THR A 314 3.68 -29.23 -2.17
N VAL A 315 3.74 -27.90 -2.04
CA VAL A 315 4.95 -27.10 -2.35
C VAL A 315 6.09 -27.47 -1.40
N GLU A 316 5.82 -27.52 -0.10
CA GLU A 316 6.82 -27.86 0.93
C GLU A 316 7.45 -29.23 0.65
N LYS A 317 6.63 -30.25 0.37
CA LYS A 317 7.10 -31.58 -0.01
C LYS A 317 7.91 -31.57 -1.30
N ARG A 318 7.50 -30.79 -2.31
CA ARG A 318 8.23 -30.67 -3.57
C ARG A 318 9.58 -29.98 -3.34
N ALA A 319 9.61 -28.94 -2.52
CA ALA A 319 10.83 -28.24 -2.13
C ALA A 319 11.79 -29.19 -1.40
N GLU A 320 11.32 -30.02 -0.46
CA GLU A 320 12.17 -31.01 0.21
C GLU A 320 12.83 -31.97 -0.80
N GLN A 321 12.07 -32.50 -1.76
CA GLN A 321 12.61 -33.39 -2.80
C GLN A 321 13.68 -32.72 -3.66
N LEU A 322 13.49 -31.44 -3.98
CA LEU A 322 14.47 -30.65 -4.73
C LEU A 322 15.69 -30.33 -3.87
N GLY A 323 15.50 -30.10 -2.57
CA GLY A 323 16.58 -30.00 -1.58
C GLY A 323 17.43 -31.27 -1.56
N ASP A 324 16.79 -32.45 -1.47
CA ASP A 324 17.48 -33.75 -1.47
C ASP A 324 18.28 -33.97 -2.77
N ALA A 325 17.69 -33.62 -3.92
CA ALA A 325 18.36 -33.75 -5.22
C ALA A 325 19.58 -32.81 -5.33
N ASN A 326 19.44 -31.53 -4.96
CA ASN A 326 20.55 -30.57 -5.00
C ASN A 326 21.64 -30.90 -3.97
N LEU A 327 21.26 -31.46 -2.81
CA LEU A 327 22.21 -31.95 -1.83
C LEU A 327 23.06 -33.09 -2.42
N ALA A 328 22.44 -34.04 -3.13
CA ALA A 328 23.14 -35.13 -3.80
C ALA A 328 24.11 -34.65 -4.90
N ASP A 329 23.76 -33.54 -5.57
CA ASP A 329 24.60 -32.91 -6.60
C ASP A 329 25.68 -31.96 -6.01
N ASN A 330 25.83 -31.90 -4.67
CA ASN A 330 26.72 -30.98 -3.95
C ASN A 330 26.41 -29.48 -4.19
N ARG A 331 25.17 -29.15 -4.55
CA ARG A 331 24.68 -27.79 -4.71
C ARG A 331 24.10 -27.28 -3.39
N PHE A 332 24.96 -27.21 -2.37
CA PHE A 332 24.56 -27.05 -0.97
C PHE A 332 23.77 -25.77 -0.67
N THR A 333 24.17 -24.62 -1.24
CA THR A 333 23.46 -23.36 -1.07
C THR A 333 22.02 -23.44 -1.57
N LEU A 334 21.83 -24.02 -2.76
CA LEU A 334 20.50 -24.18 -3.35
C LEU A 334 19.67 -25.22 -2.60
N ALA A 335 20.29 -26.30 -2.14
CA ALA A 335 19.63 -27.29 -1.29
C ALA A 335 19.09 -26.63 0.00
N ALA A 336 19.89 -25.78 0.65
CA ALA A 336 19.49 -25.05 1.85
C ALA A 336 18.30 -24.11 1.59
N GLU A 337 18.27 -23.41 0.45
CA GLU A 337 17.12 -22.56 0.07
C GLU A 337 15.83 -23.38 -0.07
N PHE A 338 15.88 -24.56 -0.71
CA PHE A 338 14.73 -25.44 -0.81
C PHE A 338 14.30 -26.02 0.55
N TYR A 339 15.25 -26.39 1.42
CA TYR A 339 14.91 -26.89 2.75
C TYR A 339 14.24 -25.83 3.62
N ARG A 340 14.65 -24.56 3.51
CA ARG A 340 13.95 -23.42 4.15
C ARG A 340 12.49 -23.36 3.72
N ILE A 341 12.22 -23.52 2.41
CA ILE A 341 10.85 -23.50 1.88
C ILE A 341 10.04 -24.69 2.41
N SER A 342 10.65 -25.86 2.54
CA SER A 342 9.99 -27.04 3.11
C SER A 342 9.78 -26.98 4.63
N GLY A 343 10.32 -25.97 5.32
CA GLY A 343 10.33 -25.89 6.78
C GLY A 343 11.21 -26.94 7.47
N ASN A 344 12.18 -27.53 6.75
CA ASN A 344 13.10 -28.54 7.28
C ASN A 344 14.41 -27.89 7.76
N ASP A 345 14.33 -27.19 8.90
CA ASP A 345 15.44 -26.41 9.47
C ASP A 345 16.72 -27.27 9.69
N GLY A 346 16.55 -28.55 10.06
CA GLY A 346 17.68 -29.46 10.29
C GLY A 346 18.45 -29.77 9.00
N LYS A 347 17.75 -30.11 7.91
CA LYS A 347 18.40 -30.32 6.61
C LYS A 347 18.95 -29.02 6.01
N GLN A 348 18.29 -27.88 6.27
CA GLN A 348 18.79 -26.56 5.87
C GLN A 348 20.14 -26.27 6.54
N GLU A 349 20.23 -26.47 7.86
CA GLU A 349 21.47 -26.25 8.62
C GLU A 349 22.58 -27.21 8.14
N GLU A 350 22.26 -28.50 7.95
CA GLU A 350 23.21 -29.49 7.43
C GLU A 350 23.77 -29.07 6.05
N ALA A 351 22.89 -28.71 5.10
CA ALA A 351 23.31 -28.25 3.79
C ALA A 351 24.19 -26.99 3.88
N THR A 352 23.82 -26.03 4.73
CA THR A 352 24.62 -24.81 4.96
C THR A 352 26.03 -25.15 5.45
N ILE A 353 26.16 -26.02 6.45
CA ILE A 353 27.45 -26.47 6.99
C ILE A 353 28.30 -27.16 5.92
N LEU A 354 27.70 -28.02 5.10
CA LEU A 354 28.40 -28.71 4.01
C LEU A 354 28.88 -27.71 2.94
N GLY A 355 28.07 -26.72 2.60
CA GLY A 355 28.44 -25.62 1.72
C GLY A 355 29.64 -24.84 2.25
N GLU A 356 29.61 -24.42 3.51
CA GLU A 356 30.73 -23.70 4.15
C GLU A 356 32.02 -24.52 4.15
N ARG A 357 31.95 -25.82 4.44
CA ARG A 357 33.11 -26.73 4.38
C ARG A 357 33.67 -26.83 2.97
N GLN A 358 32.82 -26.97 1.96
CA GLN A 358 33.24 -27.03 0.56
C GLN A 358 33.96 -25.74 0.17
N LEU A 359 33.38 -24.58 0.48
CA LEU A 359 33.98 -23.27 0.22
C LEU A 359 35.32 -23.08 0.93
N GLY A 360 35.40 -23.45 2.21
CA GLY A 360 36.64 -23.40 2.98
C GLY A 360 37.74 -24.28 2.37
N SER A 361 37.39 -25.48 1.90
CA SER A 361 38.34 -26.38 1.23
C SER A 361 38.83 -25.82 -0.11
N GLN A 362 37.94 -25.22 -0.90
CA GLN A 362 38.28 -24.58 -2.17
C GLN A 362 39.19 -23.36 -1.94
N ALA A 363 38.82 -22.49 -1.00
CA ALA A 363 39.63 -21.32 -0.64
C ALA A 363 41.03 -21.72 -0.17
N SER A 364 41.15 -22.78 0.64
CA SER A 364 42.43 -23.31 1.10
C SER A 364 43.28 -23.84 -0.08
N SER A 365 42.65 -24.55 -1.01
CA SER A 365 43.34 -25.06 -2.20
C SER A 365 43.83 -23.94 -3.12
N MET A 366 43.03 -22.87 -3.28
CA MET A 366 43.42 -21.68 -4.02
C MET A 366 44.60 -20.97 -3.35
N ALA A 367 44.53 -20.74 -2.04
CA ALA A 367 45.61 -20.12 -1.28
C ALA A 367 46.92 -20.89 -1.44
N ALA A 368 46.88 -22.23 -1.32
CA ALA A 368 48.04 -23.08 -1.54
C ALA A 368 48.57 -22.99 -2.98
N SER A 369 47.69 -22.90 -3.99
CA SER A 369 48.11 -22.74 -5.39
C SER A 369 48.80 -21.39 -5.63
N TYR A 370 48.31 -20.30 -5.03
CA TYR A 370 48.93 -18.98 -5.12
C TYR A 370 50.27 -18.93 -4.39
N GLU A 371 50.36 -19.57 -3.23
CA GLU A 371 51.63 -19.68 -2.50
C GLU A 371 52.67 -20.45 -3.31
N ALA A 372 52.29 -21.56 -3.92
CA ALA A 372 53.18 -22.32 -4.82
C ALA A 372 53.63 -21.49 -6.02
N GLN A 373 52.72 -20.72 -6.64
CA GLN A 373 53.04 -19.82 -7.76
C GLN A 373 53.98 -18.69 -7.32
N ALA A 374 53.74 -18.09 -6.14
CA ALA A 374 54.59 -17.05 -5.58
C ALA A 374 56.00 -17.57 -5.28
N LEU A 375 56.12 -18.78 -4.72
CA LEU A 375 57.41 -19.44 -4.49
C LEU A 375 58.13 -19.73 -5.81
N GLN A 376 57.41 -20.18 -6.85
CA GLN A 376 58.01 -20.40 -8.16
C GLN A 376 58.52 -19.10 -8.79
N LEU A 377 57.75 -18.00 -8.70
CA LEU A 377 58.20 -16.68 -9.13
C LEU A 377 59.42 -16.24 -8.33
N GLN A 378 59.40 -16.39 -7.00
CA GLN A 378 60.52 -16.05 -6.14
C GLN A 378 61.78 -16.83 -6.53
N GLN A 379 61.67 -18.13 -6.83
CA GLN A 379 62.80 -18.94 -7.30
C GLN A 379 63.34 -18.46 -8.65
N MET A 380 62.46 -18.11 -9.60
CA MET A 380 62.88 -17.55 -10.90
C MET A 380 63.62 -16.22 -10.73
N TYR A 381 63.11 -15.31 -9.89
CA TYR A 381 63.72 -14.00 -9.61
C TYR A 381 64.91 -14.06 -8.65
N SER A 382 65.16 -15.18 -7.99
CA SER A 382 66.34 -15.38 -7.13
C SER A 382 67.49 -16.06 -7.86
N ASN A 383 67.27 -16.55 -9.09
CA ASN A 383 68.31 -17.19 -9.90
C ASN A 383 69.03 -16.15 -10.78
N PRO A 384 70.31 -15.82 -10.52
CA PRO A 384 71.04 -14.77 -11.24
C PRO A 384 71.11 -15.01 -12.75
N ALA A 385 71.24 -16.26 -13.19
CA ALA A 385 71.29 -16.62 -14.60
C ALA A 385 69.96 -16.36 -15.31
N MET A 386 68.85 -16.58 -14.60
CA MET A 386 67.51 -16.32 -15.13
C MET A 386 67.22 -14.82 -15.18
N ILE A 387 67.65 -14.05 -14.16
CA ILE A 387 67.59 -12.59 -14.17
C ILE A 387 68.38 -12.02 -15.36
N GLU A 388 69.60 -12.51 -15.60
CA GLU A 388 70.43 -12.07 -16.72
C GLU A 388 69.81 -12.44 -18.08
N ALA A 389 69.21 -13.63 -18.21
CA ALA A 389 68.48 -14.04 -19.41
C ALA A 389 67.26 -13.13 -19.67
N MET A 390 66.50 -12.80 -18.62
CA MET A 390 65.38 -11.86 -18.69
C MET A 390 65.83 -10.46 -19.09
N GLN A 391 66.94 -9.97 -18.53
CA GLN A 391 67.51 -8.66 -18.89
C GLN A 391 67.92 -8.62 -20.36
N LYS A 392 68.58 -9.67 -20.87
CA LYS A 392 68.92 -9.78 -22.30
C LYS A 392 67.68 -9.79 -23.19
N GLN A 393 66.65 -10.54 -22.81
CA GLN A 393 65.39 -10.59 -23.55
C GLN A 393 64.67 -9.24 -23.56
N ALA A 394 64.66 -8.51 -22.44
CA ALA A 394 64.09 -7.17 -22.33
C ALA A 394 64.87 -6.15 -23.19
N GLU A 395 66.20 -6.20 -23.19
CA GLU A 395 67.06 -5.36 -24.04
C GLU A 395 66.81 -5.63 -25.54
N GLU A 396 66.66 -6.89 -25.91
CA GLU A 396 66.43 -7.29 -27.31
C GLU A 396 65.05 -6.84 -27.80
N MET A 397 64.03 -6.94 -26.95
CA MET A 397 62.70 -6.40 -27.20
C MET A 397 62.70 -4.87 -27.34
N MET A 398 63.41 -4.16 -26.47
CA MET A 398 63.58 -2.70 -26.56
C MET A 398 64.27 -2.28 -27.87
N ARG A 399 65.28 -3.04 -28.31
CA ARG A 399 65.93 -2.82 -29.62
C ARG A 399 64.96 -3.04 -30.78
N GLN A 400 64.10 -4.05 -30.72
CA GLN A 400 63.06 -4.28 -31.74
C GLN A 400 62.05 -3.13 -31.77
N LEU A 401 61.59 -2.66 -30.60
CA LEU A 401 60.68 -1.51 -30.51
C LEU A 401 61.32 -0.24 -31.08
N GLN A 402 62.58 0.06 -30.76
CA GLN A 402 63.29 1.21 -31.32
C GLN A 402 63.46 1.12 -32.85
N LYS A 403 63.77 -0.07 -33.38
CA LYS A 403 63.82 -0.29 -34.83
C LYS A 403 62.46 -0.05 -35.49
N SER A 404 61.38 -0.52 -34.87
CA SER A 404 60.02 -0.28 -35.39
C SER A 404 59.64 1.20 -35.35
N GLN A 405 59.94 1.92 -34.26
CA GLN A 405 59.67 3.36 -34.14
C GLN A 405 60.50 4.20 -35.13
N GLY A 406 61.76 3.83 -35.39
CA GLY A 406 62.59 4.48 -36.40
C GLY A 406 62.08 4.29 -37.83
N GLN A 407 61.44 3.15 -38.13
CA GLN A 407 60.78 2.91 -39.42
C GLN A 407 59.48 3.71 -39.58
N PHE A 408 58.77 4.03 -38.50
CA PHE A 408 57.59 4.89 -38.53
C PHE A 408 57.89 6.39 -38.70
N GLN A 409 59.13 6.83 -38.55
CA GLN A 409 59.53 8.24 -38.73
C GLN A 409 60.14 8.53 -40.12
N GLN A 410 60.35 7.51 -40.96
CA GLN A 410 60.89 7.64 -42.33
C GLN A 410 59.84 7.49 -43.44
N ASN A 411 58.60 7.19 -43.07
CA ASN A 411 57.40 7.32 -43.90
C ASN A 411 56.60 8.53 -43.41
#